data_AF-A0A2N0M5A7-F1
#
_entry.id   AF-A0A2N0M5A7-F1
#
_cell.length_a   1.000
_cell.length_b   1.000
_cell.length_c   1.000
_cell.angle_alpha   90.00
_cell.angle_beta   90.00
_cell.angle_gamma   90.00
#
_symmetry.space_group_name_H-M   'P 1'
#
loop_
_entity.id
_entity.type
_entity.pdbx_description
1 polymer ?
#
loop_
_entity_poly.entity_id
_entity_poly.type
_entity_poly.pdbx_seq_one_letter_code
_entity_poly.pdbx_strand_id
1 'polypeptide(L)'
;MPNGNLLFRDRGSTPNSPGSDAIREIDWESDLVWEYRNTDLRRHCRLANGNNLFLCNSDEVIPPELTLRVQGGFSTPSDPERMGGDRVLEVTPDGSTVNEWRSEDQLDPQQHVICPLEGRAAWGGANDISTPDGTFLISFRILDTVAIADRATGKFKWQWGPGQISHQHNPTLLANGNVLLLDNGAHRRGLSSSRVVEVDPANNEIVWQYRGDSLVSFFTHFTGGAERLPNGHTLITEGMAGQLFEVTPSNQIVWEYISPFLARNQHGLNNGVFRAHRYGPDHPALSGRQLDPSRHGNLNRLYGSSL
;
A
#
# COMPACT_ATOMS: atom_id res chain seq x y z
N MET A 1 16.12 1.16 2.34
CA MET A 1 16.48 2.47 1.72
C MET A 1 17.86 2.39 1.07
N PRO A 2 18.28 3.35 0.21
CA PRO A 2 19.60 3.29 -0.45
C PRO A 2 20.79 3.21 0.51
N ASN A 3 20.68 3.80 1.70
CA ASN A 3 21.69 3.74 2.77
C ASN A 3 21.74 2.39 3.51
N GLY A 4 20.83 1.47 3.20
CA GLY A 4 20.75 0.17 3.88
C GLY A 4 19.83 0.12 5.10
N ASN A 5 19.42 1.27 5.62
CA ASN A 5 18.51 1.31 6.76
C ASN A 5 17.11 0.81 6.39
N LEU A 6 16.44 0.24 7.38
CA LEU A 6 15.07 -0.25 7.28
C LEU A 6 14.12 0.76 7.94
N LEU A 7 13.18 1.28 7.15
CA LEU A 7 12.10 2.15 7.62
C LEU A 7 10.80 1.36 7.66
N PHE A 8 10.23 1.18 8.85
CA PHE A 8 9.05 0.33 9.04
C PHE A 8 8.09 0.91 10.08
N ARG A 9 6.83 0.50 9.99
CA ARG A 9 5.84 0.79 11.03
C ARG A 9 5.98 -0.23 12.14
N ASP A 10 6.21 0.26 13.35
CA ASP A 10 6.13 -0.53 14.58
C ASP A 10 4.75 -0.34 15.22
N ARG A 11 4.13 -1.44 15.62
CA ARG A 11 2.85 -1.47 16.36
C ARG A 11 3.01 -1.93 17.82
N GLY A 12 4.23 -2.16 18.29
CA GLY A 12 4.52 -2.69 19.63
C GLY A 12 4.24 -4.18 19.76
N SER A 13 4.87 -4.82 20.76
CA SER A 13 4.94 -6.28 20.87
C SER A 13 4.39 -6.88 22.19
N THR A 14 3.61 -6.15 23.02
CA THR A 14 3.07 -6.70 24.29
C THR A 14 1.57 -6.48 24.54
N PRO A 15 0.87 -7.39 25.28
CA PRO A 15 -0.60 -7.35 25.46
C PRO A 15 -1.14 -6.25 26.38
N ASN A 16 -0.31 -5.36 26.95
CA ASN A 16 -0.71 -4.36 27.95
C ASN A 16 -0.04 -2.99 27.77
N SER A 17 0.41 -2.63 26.56
CA SER A 17 0.78 -1.24 26.24
C SER A 17 -0.32 -0.58 25.41
N PRO A 18 -0.88 0.57 25.81
CA PRO A 18 -1.80 1.32 24.96
C PRO A 18 -1.03 1.87 23.73
N GLY A 19 -1.37 1.37 22.54
CA GLY A 19 -1.09 1.92 21.20
C GLY A 19 0.26 2.63 20.99
N SER A 20 1.31 1.89 20.64
CA SER A 20 2.55 2.47 20.11
C SER A 20 2.53 2.47 18.58
N ASP A 21 2.04 3.53 17.95
CA ASP A 21 2.15 3.73 16.49
C ASP A 21 3.33 4.64 16.19
N ALA A 22 4.43 4.04 15.75
CA ALA A 22 5.62 4.75 15.32
C ALA A 22 6.09 4.27 13.95
N ILE A 23 6.72 5.16 13.20
CA ILE A 23 7.64 4.78 12.13
C ILE A 23 9.04 4.83 12.70
N ARG A 24 9.79 3.74 12.51
CA ARG A 24 11.18 3.62 12.96
C ARG A 24 12.11 3.36 11.80
N GLU A 25 13.27 3.98 11.87
CA GLU A 25 14.42 3.67 11.04
C GLU A 25 15.47 2.96 11.89
N ILE A 26 15.89 1.77 11.47
CA ILE A 26 17.01 1.04 12.08
C ILE A 26 18.12 0.82 11.05
N ASP A 27 19.36 0.75 11.52
CA ASP A 27 20.51 0.38 10.69
C ASP A 27 20.70 -1.14 10.60
N TRP A 28 21.83 -1.55 10.00
CA TRP A 28 22.17 -2.96 9.79
C TRP A 28 22.46 -3.72 11.09
N GLU A 29 22.85 -2.99 12.12
CA GLU A 29 23.17 -3.47 13.45
C GLU A 29 21.90 -3.50 14.34
N SER A 30 20.74 -3.13 13.77
CA SER A 30 19.44 -3.02 14.42
C SER A 30 19.36 -1.89 15.46
N ASP A 31 20.29 -0.94 15.40
CA ASP A 31 20.26 0.25 16.25
C ASP A 31 19.23 1.25 15.73
N LEU A 32 18.50 1.90 16.64
CA LEU A 32 17.52 2.92 16.31
C LEU A 32 18.22 4.19 15.82
N VAL A 33 17.98 4.54 14.55
CA VAL A 33 18.53 5.74 13.92
C VAL A 33 17.54 6.90 14.02
N TRP A 34 16.26 6.62 13.87
CA TRP A 34 15.21 7.64 13.84
C TRP A 34 13.85 7.08 14.23
N GLU A 35 13.01 7.91 14.86
CA GLU A 35 11.64 7.55 15.23
C GLU A 35 10.70 8.75 15.05
N TYR A 36 9.50 8.47 14.55
CA TYR A 36 8.38 9.39 14.59
C TYR A 36 7.14 8.69 15.13
N ARG A 37 6.46 9.33 16.09
CA ARG A 37 5.29 8.77 16.77
C ARG A 37 4.04 9.53 16.38
N ASN A 38 3.03 8.80 15.94
CA ASN A 38 1.70 9.33 15.63
C ASN A 38 0.69 8.17 15.59
N THR A 39 -0.35 8.24 16.42
CA THR A 39 -1.40 7.21 16.59
C THR A 39 -2.22 6.94 15.33
N ASP A 40 -2.20 7.87 14.38
CA ASP A 40 -3.07 7.84 13.22
C ASP A 40 -2.37 7.29 11.97
N LEU A 41 -1.11 6.87 12.09
CA LEU A 41 -0.31 6.35 10.98
C LEU A 41 -0.97 5.15 10.31
N ARG A 42 -0.97 5.14 8.98
CA ARG A 42 -1.39 4.01 8.14
C ARG A 42 -0.26 3.56 7.21
N ARG A 43 0.37 4.49 6.51
CA ARG A 43 1.47 4.23 5.56
C ARG A 43 2.53 5.31 5.62
N HIS A 44 3.71 4.99 5.13
CA HIS A 44 4.85 5.87 5.10
C HIS A 44 5.64 5.74 3.81
N CYS A 45 6.29 6.83 3.41
CA CYS A 45 7.29 6.82 2.33
C CYS A 45 8.39 7.86 2.62
N ARG A 46 9.65 7.51 2.32
CA ARG A 46 10.78 8.44 2.41
C ARG A 46 10.92 9.18 1.07
N LEU A 47 10.98 10.50 1.12
CA LEU A 47 11.22 11.37 -0.03
C LEU A 47 12.70 11.50 -0.35
N ALA A 48 13.01 11.82 -1.61
CA ALA A 48 14.36 12.07 -2.09
C ALA A 48 15.06 13.24 -1.36
N ASN A 49 14.28 14.23 -0.89
CA ASN A 49 14.79 15.35 -0.09
C ASN A 49 15.05 15.00 1.39
N GLY A 50 14.82 13.76 1.81
CA GLY A 50 15.00 13.30 3.18
C GLY A 50 13.75 13.41 4.07
N ASN A 51 12.71 14.14 3.64
CA ASN A 51 11.46 14.23 4.38
C ASN A 51 10.68 12.91 4.30
N ASN A 52 9.68 12.75 5.17
CA ASN A 52 8.83 11.58 5.25
C ASN A 52 7.39 11.97 4.94
N LEU A 53 6.74 11.20 4.08
CA LEU A 53 5.30 11.26 3.92
C LEU A 53 4.63 10.24 4.82
N PHE A 54 3.55 10.65 5.46
CA PHE A 54 2.69 9.78 6.24
C PHE A 54 1.26 9.89 5.77
N LEU A 55 0.68 8.76 5.37
CA LEU A 55 -0.76 8.64 5.26
C LEU A 55 -1.30 8.32 6.65
N CYS A 56 -2.18 9.16 7.16
CA CYS A 56 -2.79 9.05 8.47
C CYS A 56 -4.31 9.06 8.37
N ASN A 57 -5.00 8.59 9.41
CA ASN A 57 -6.36 9.05 9.66
C ASN A 57 -6.31 10.57 9.91
N SER A 58 -7.39 11.28 9.57
CA SER A 58 -7.54 12.67 9.99
C SER A 58 -7.81 12.71 11.50
N ASP A 59 -7.14 13.62 12.21
CA ASP A 59 -7.35 13.84 13.66
C ASP A 59 -8.75 14.42 13.92
N GLU A 60 -9.33 15.07 12.91
CA GLU A 60 -10.68 15.60 12.91
C GLU A 60 -11.56 14.76 11.98
N VAL A 61 -12.74 14.40 12.49
CA VAL A 61 -13.80 13.86 11.64
C VAL A 61 -14.28 14.92 10.65
N ILE A 62 -14.71 14.48 9.47
CA ILE A 62 -15.15 15.40 8.42
C ILE A 62 -16.39 16.19 8.89
N PRO A 63 -16.60 17.42 8.36
CA PRO A 63 -17.73 18.25 8.78
C PRO A 63 -19.09 17.54 8.65
N PRO A 64 -20.05 17.77 9.56
CA PRO A 64 -21.37 17.10 9.55
C PRO A 64 -22.11 17.26 8.22
N GLU A 65 -22.09 18.47 7.65
CA GLU A 65 -22.73 18.79 6.38
C GLU A 65 -22.10 18.03 5.20
N LEU A 66 -20.81 17.71 5.30
CA LEU A 66 -20.11 16.90 4.31
C LEU A 66 -20.45 15.41 4.52
N THR A 67 -20.43 14.93 5.77
CA THR A 67 -20.85 13.56 6.14
C THR A 67 -22.22 13.21 5.58
N LEU A 68 -23.19 14.12 5.71
CA LEU A 68 -24.56 13.94 5.21
C LEU A 68 -24.66 13.84 3.69
N ARG A 69 -23.68 14.40 2.96
CA ARG A 69 -23.64 14.39 1.49
C ARG A 69 -22.93 13.17 0.93
N VAL A 70 -22.08 12.48 1.70
CA VAL A 70 -21.35 11.29 1.26
C VAL A 70 -22.30 10.18 0.87
N GLN A 71 -22.15 9.67 -0.35
CA GLN A 71 -22.99 8.61 -0.90
C GLN A 71 -22.35 7.23 -0.74
N GLY A 72 -23.18 6.19 -0.83
CA GLY A 72 -22.74 4.79 -0.80
C GLY A 72 -22.42 4.28 0.60
N GLY A 73 -21.77 3.12 0.68
CA GLY A 73 -21.55 2.39 1.93
C GLY A 73 -22.85 1.91 2.59
N PHE A 74 -22.71 1.04 3.59
CA PHE A 74 -23.80 0.66 4.47
C PHE A 74 -23.65 1.33 5.84
N SER A 75 -24.77 1.44 6.56
CA SER A 75 -24.79 1.95 7.92
C SER A 75 -25.13 0.88 8.96
N THR A 76 -24.50 0.98 10.13
CA THR A 76 -24.78 0.14 11.29
C THR A 76 -25.09 1.00 12.53
N PRO A 77 -25.79 0.47 13.54
CA PRO A 77 -26.01 1.19 14.80
C PRO A 77 -24.73 1.57 15.56
N SER A 78 -23.60 0.93 15.25
CA SER A 78 -22.28 1.23 15.83
C SER A 78 -21.49 2.29 15.07
N ASP A 79 -22.03 2.80 13.95
CA ASP A 79 -21.31 3.79 13.15
C ASP A 79 -21.17 5.12 13.90
N PRO A 80 -20.03 5.81 13.74
CA PRO A 80 -19.88 7.14 14.27
C PRO A 80 -20.84 8.12 13.57
N GLU A 81 -21.32 9.12 14.31
CA GLU A 81 -22.19 10.18 13.77
C GLU A 81 -21.51 10.96 12.64
N ARG A 82 -20.18 11.08 12.70
CA ARG A 82 -19.34 11.76 11.70
C ARG A 82 -18.29 10.80 11.17
N MET A 83 -18.04 10.85 9.87
CA MET A 83 -17.02 10.02 9.24
C MET A 83 -15.62 10.56 9.52
N GLY A 84 -14.61 9.70 9.62
CA GLY A 84 -13.21 10.09 9.53
C GLY A 84 -12.80 10.53 8.12
N GLY A 85 -11.70 11.28 8.03
CA GLY A 85 -11.03 11.63 6.78
C GLY A 85 -9.67 10.94 6.65
N ASP A 86 -9.02 11.16 5.50
CA ASP A 86 -7.64 10.78 5.25
C ASP A 86 -6.76 12.04 5.22
N ARG A 87 -5.57 11.95 5.83
CA ARG A 87 -4.58 13.03 5.83
C ARG A 87 -3.25 12.52 5.29
N VAL A 88 -2.56 13.35 4.52
CA VAL A 88 -1.14 13.15 4.19
C VAL A 88 -0.32 14.24 4.87
N LEU A 89 0.63 13.82 5.69
CA LEU A 89 1.58 14.72 6.33
C LEU A 89 2.93 14.60 5.64
N GLU A 90 3.57 15.73 5.38
CA GLU A 90 5.00 15.76 5.07
C GLU A 90 5.77 16.26 6.28
N VAL A 91 6.69 15.42 6.76
CA VAL A 91 7.42 15.62 8.01
C VAL A 91 8.92 15.61 7.74
N THR A 92 9.63 16.64 8.19
CA THR A 92 11.09 16.74 8.10
C THR A 92 11.79 15.74 9.03
N PRO A 93 13.09 15.47 8.83
CA PRO A 93 13.85 14.56 9.71
C PRO A 93 13.86 14.96 11.20
N ASP A 94 13.65 16.23 11.53
CA ASP A 94 13.54 16.70 12.92
C ASP A 94 12.15 16.49 13.55
N GLY A 95 11.17 16.00 12.77
CA GLY A 95 9.81 15.74 13.20
C GLY A 95 8.82 16.89 12.94
N SER A 96 9.25 18.00 12.34
CA SER A 96 8.36 19.12 12.01
C SER A 96 7.47 18.82 10.80
N THR A 97 6.17 19.11 10.88
CA THR A 97 5.27 19.06 9.71
C THR A 97 5.46 20.30 8.85
N VAL A 98 5.78 20.10 7.57
CA VAL A 98 6.00 21.18 6.59
C VAL A 98 4.91 21.26 5.53
N ASN A 99 4.08 20.22 5.41
CA ASN A 99 2.92 20.23 4.52
C ASN A 99 1.83 19.29 5.05
N GLU A 100 0.58 19.62 4.76
CA GLU A 100 -0.59 18.82 5.09
C GLU A 100 -1.55 18.80 3.89
N TRP A 101 -2.08 17.63 3.59
CA TRP A 101 -3.14 17.41 2.63
C TRP A 101 -4.29 16.67 3.29
N ARG A 102 -5.52 17.08 3.01
CA ARG A 102 -6.74 16.50 3.58
C ARG A 102 -7.69 16.04 2.50
N SER A 103 -8.28 14.88 2.71
CA SER A 103 -9.23 14.27 1.77
C SER A 103 -10.51 15.10 1.60
N GLU A 104 -11.04 15.65 2.69
CA GLU A 104 -12.29 16.40 2.72
C GLU A 104 -12.22 17.71 1.92
N ASP A 105 -11.02 18.24 1.69
CA ASP A 105 -10.79 19.44 0.88
C ASP A 105 -10.77 19.15 -0.62
N GLN A 106 -10.59 17.88 -1.02
CA GLN A 106 -10.39 17.51 -2.43
C GLN A 106 -11.43 16.52 -2.96
N LEU A 107 -12.00 15.65 -2.10
CA LEU A 107 -13.01 14.70 -2.51
C LEU A 107 -14.37 15.41 -2.70
N ASP A 108 -15.10 14.97 -3.72
CA ASP A 108 -16.48 15.36 -4.03
C ASP A 108 -17.47 14.22 -3.68
N PRO A 109 -18.46 14.43 -2.80
CA PRO A 109 -19.44 13.41 -2.40
C PRO A 109 -20.27 12.79 -3.52
N GLN A 110 -20.42 13.48 -4.65
CA GLN A 110 -21.16 12.97 -5.80
C GLN A 110 -20.31 12.08 -6.70
N GLN A 111 -18.99 12.27 -6.69
CA GLN A 111 -18.06 11.51 -7.54
C GLN A 111 -17.41 10.36 -6.77
N HIS A 112 -17.10 10.58 -5.50
CA HIS A 112 -16.37 9.66 -4.65
C HIS A 112 -17.36 8.90 -3.76
N VAL A 113 -18.09 8.00 -4.39
CA VAL A 113 -19.13 7.18 -3.76
C VAL A 113 -18.48 5.97 -3.09
N ILE A 114 -18.78 5.73 -1.81
CA ILE A 114 -18.28 4.57 -1.08
C ILE A 114 -18.91 3.29 -1.66
N CYS A 115 -18.12 2.23 -1.84
CA CYS A 115 -18.61 0.91 -2.18
C CYS A 115 -19.81 0.52 -1.28
N PRO A 116 -20.98 0.14 -1.82
CA PRO A 116 -22.17 -0.17 -1.00
C PRO A 116 -22.00 -1.30 0.02
N LEU A 117 -20.94 -2.12 -0.14
CA LEU A 117 -20.59 -3.22 0.75
C LEU A 117 -19.49 -2.87 1.75
N GLU A 118 -19.11 -1.59 1.86
CA GLU A 118 -18.15 -1.09 2.83
C GLU A 118 -18.85 -0.19 3.87
N GLY A 119 -18.28 -0.12 5.07
CA GLY A 119 -18.80 0.71 6.14
C GLY A 119 -18.50 2.20 5.93
N ARG A 120 -19.15 3.04 6.72
CA ARG A 120 -19.08 4.51 6.63
C ARG A 120 -18.16 5.16 7.67
N ALA A 121 -17.20 4.41 8.23
CA ALA A 121 -16.33 4.91 9.29
C ALA A 121 -15.35 6.01 8.83
N ALA A 122 -14.87 5.96 7.58
CA ALA A 122 -14.03 6.99 6.98
C ALA A 122 -14.33 7.10 5.48
N TRP A 123 -14.38 8.32 4.92
CA TRP A 123 -14.90 8.52 3.56
C TRP A 123 -13.96 8.08 2.45
N GLY A 124 -12.70 8.54 2.41
CA GLY A 124 -11.79 8.12 1.34
C GLY A 124 -11.22 6.71 1.56
N GLY A 125 -11.05 6.31 2.82
CA GLY A 125 -10.56 4.97 3.16
C GLY A 125 -9.21 4.67 2.51
N ALA A 126 -8.32 5.66 2.50
CA ALA A 126 -7.03 5.56 1.85
C ALA A 126 -6.17 4.47 2.50
N ASN A 127 -5.63 3.57 1.69
CA ASN A 127 -4.87 2.40 2.15
C ASN A 127 -3.43 2.38 1.66
N ASP A 128 -3.05 3.30 0.78
CA ASP A 128 -1.70 3.40 0.25
C ASP A 128 -1.33 4.80 -0.19
N ILE A 129 -0.03 5.06 -0.13
CA ILE A 129 0.58 6.24 -0.70
C ILE A 129 1.94 5.86 -1.28
N SER A 130 2.19 6.30 -2.51
CA SER A 130 3.52 6.35 -3.09
C SER A 130 3.80 7.76 -3.60
N THR A 131 5.05 8.04 -3.92
CA THR A 131 5.48 9.39 -4.30
C THR A 131 6.52 9.27 -5.40
N PRO A 132 6.15 9.64 -6.62
CA PRO A 132 7.11 10.11 -7.60
C PRO A 132 7.44 11.58 -7.32
N ASP A 133 8.60 12.05 -7.80
CA ASP A 133 9.07 13.40 -7.50
C ASP A 133 8.00 14.48 -7.82
N GLY A 134 7.65 15.28 -6.81
CA GLY A 134 6.72 16.41 -6.94
C GLY A 134 5.22 16.09 -6.85
N THR A 135 4.82 14.83 -6.74
CA THR A 135 3.41 14.43 -6.56
C THR A 135 3.25 13.33 -5.51
N PHE A 136 2.00 13.09 -5.12
CA PHE A 136 1.61 11.94 -4.32
C PHE A 136 0.64 11.08 -5.13
N LEU A 137 0.79 9.77 -5.05
CA LEU A 137 -0.12 8.80 -5.64
C LEU A 137 -0.83 8.06 -4.49
N ILE A 138 -2.13 8.31 -4.35
CA ILE A 138 -2.94 7.82 -3.24
C ILE A 138 -3.88 6.74 -3.75
N SER A 139 -4.06 5.68 -2.96
CA SER A 139 -5.10 4.68 -3.19
C SER A 139 -6.23 4.85 -2.19
N PHE A 140 -7.42 5.16 -2.67
CA PHE A 140 -8.67 5.18 -1.93
C PHE A 140 -9.39 3.85 -2.12
N ARG A 141 -9.20 2.94 -1.17
CA ARG A 141 -9.62 1.54 -1.31
C ARG A 141 -11.13 1.42 -1.50
N ILE A 142 -11.90 2.05 -0.64
CA ILE A 142 -13.37 1.88 -0.61
C ILE A 142 -14.10 2.70 -1.67
N LEU A 143 -13.37 3.59 -2.35
CA LEU A 143 -13.85 4.39 -3.47
C LEU A 143 -13.48 3.77 -4.82
N ASP A 144 -12.78 2.63 -4.83
CA ASP A 144 -12.23 2.01 -6.04
C ASP A 144 -11.40 3.01 -6.89
N THR A 145 -10.67 3.92 -6.24
CA THR A 145 -10.03 5.07 -6.91
C THR A 145 -8.56 5.22 -6.54
N VAL A 146 -7.71 5.43 -7.55
CA VAL A 146 -6.34 5.94 -7.39
C VAL A 146 -6.23 7.36 -7.93
N ALA A 147 -5.42 8.20 -7.29
CA ALA A 147 -5.29 9.60 -7.65
C ALA A 147 -3.84 10.08 -7.56
N ILE A 148 -3.41 10.85 -8.57
CA ILE A 148 -2.17 11.63 -8.52
C ILE A 148 -2.52 13.05 -8.06
N ALA A 149 -2.02 13.45 -6.90
CA ALA A 149 -2.17 14.79 -6.34
C ALA A 149 -0.89 15.60 -6.49
N ASP A 150 -1.03 16.86 -6.88
CA ASP A 150 0.05 17.83 -6.83
C ASP A 150 0.47 18.10 -5.38
N ARG A 151 1.76 17.97 -5.08
CA ARG A 151 2.25 18.13 -3.71
C ARG A 151 2.12 19.56 -3.17
N ALA A 152 2.26 20.57 -4.02
CA ALA A 152 2.27 21.97 -3.60
C ALA A 152 0.84 22.52 -3.39
N THR A 153 -0.09 22.11 -4.25
CA THR A 153 -1.47 22.65 -4.25
C THR A 153 -2.49 21.68 -3.66
N GLY A 154 -2.14 20.40 -3.51
CA GLY A 154 -3.04 19.33 -3.09
C GLY A 154 -4.08 18.92 -4.14
N LYS A 155 -4.12 19.55 -5.31
CA LYS A 155 -5.13 19.29 -6.33
C LYS A 155 -4.85 17.97 -7.06
N PHE A 156 -5.90 17.19 -7.30
CA PHE A 156 -5.80 16.01 -8.16
C PHE A 156 -5.49 16.42 -9.61
N LYS A 157 -4.37 15.90 -10.14
CA LYS A 157 -4.00 16.00 -11.55
C LYS A 157 -4.63 14.90 -12.39
N TRP A 158 -4.87 13.75 -11.78
CA TRP A 158 -5.45 12.58 -12.41
C TRP A 158 -6.14 11.70 -11.37
N GLN A 159 -7.26 11.09 -11.77
CA GLN A 159 -8.00 10.12 -10.98
C GLN A 159 -8.53 9.02 -11.90
N TRP A 160 -8.52 7.78 -11.42
CA TRP A 160 -8.98 6.63 -12.19
C TRP A 160 -9.40 5.48 -11.27
N GLY A 161 -10.31 4.65 -11.76
CA GLY A 161 -10.62 3.38 -11.10
C GLY A 161 -12.09 2.99 -11.02
N PRO A 162 -13.05 3.90 -10.73
CA PRO A 162 -14.45 3.52 -10.59
C PRO A 162 -14.99 2.76 -11.81
N GLY A 163 -15.49 1.54 -11.58
CA GLY A 163 -15.97 0.64 -12.62
C GLY A 163 -14.88 -0.14 -13.39
N GLN A 164 -13.60 0.17 -13.17
CA GLN A 164 -12.45 -0.51 -13.76
C GLN A 164 -11.75 -1.43 -12.76
N ILE A 165 -11.51 -0.98 -11.53
CA ILE A 165 -10.85 -1.75 -10.47
C ILE A 165 -11.77 -1.89 -9.27
N SER A 166 -11.38 -2.71 -8.29
CA SER A 166 -12.05 -2.71 -7.00
C SER A 166 -11.13 -3.00 -5.82
N HIS A 167 -11.20 -2.15 -4.81
CA HIS A 167 -10.51 -2.24 -3.53
C HIS A 167 -8.99 -2.39 -3.64
N GLN A 168 -8.40 -1.69 -4.61
CA GLN A 168 -7.01 -1.80 -5.00
C GLN A 168 -5.99 -1.44 -3.92
N HIS A 169 -4.76 -1.90 -4.10
CA HIS A 169 -3.61 -1.65 -3.25
C HIS A 169 -2.35 -1.32 -4.07
N ASN A 170 -1.38 -0.70 -3.42
CA ASN A 170 -0.02 -0.48 -3.89
C ASN A 170 0.12 0.15 -5.29
N PRO A 171 -0.56 1.27 -5.57
CA PRO A 171 -0.27 2.02 -6.78
C PRO A 171 1.15 2.59 -6.74
N THR A 172 1.87 2.46 -7.85
CA THR A 172 3.23 2.96 -8.04
C THR A 172 3.33 3.63 -9.40
N LEU A 173 3.85 4.86 -9.46
CA LEU A 173 4.17 5.50 -10.73
C LEU A 173 5.49 4.93 -11.26
N LEU A 174 5.44 4.39 -12.47
CA LEU A 174 6.58 3.84 -13.18
C LEU A 174 7.36 4.93 -13.92
N ALA A 175 8.60 4.64 -14.30
CA ALA A 175 9.47 5.59 -14.99
C ALA A 175 8.93 6.04 -16.37
N ASN A 176 8.07 5.23 -17.00
CA ASN A 176 7.40 5.58 -18.26
C ASN A 176 6.16 6.49 -18.05
N GLY A 177 5.82 6.85 -16.81
CA GLY A 177 4.65 7.65 -16.47
C GLY A 177 3.37 6.84 -16.24
N ASN A 178 3.41 5.52 -16.42
CA ASN A 178 2.26 4.65 -16.15
C ASN A 178 2.09 4.38 -14.66
N VAL A 179 0.90 3.95 -14.26
CA VAL A 179 0.61 3.54 -12.88
C VAL A 179 0.41 2.02 -12.83
N LEU A 180 1.26 1.33 -12.07
CA LEU A 180 1.11 -0.09 -11.74
C LEU A 180 0.38 -0.23 -10.40
N LEU A 181 -0.59 -1.13 -10.30
CA LEU A 181 -1.31 -1.41 -9.05
C LEU A 181 -1.83 -2.84 -8.98
N LEU A 182 -2.12 -3.30 -7.75
CA LEU A 182 -2.85 -4.53 -7.49
C LEU A 182 -4.34 -4.20 -7.36
N ASP A 183 -5.16 -4.65 -8.31
CA ASP A 183 -6.61 -4.63 -8.23
C ASP A 183 -7.08 -5.89 -7.52
N ASN A 184 -7.40 -5.76 -6.22
CA ASN A 184 -7.81 -6.88 -5.37
C ASN A 184 -9.09 -7.55 -5.89
N GLY A 185 -10.00 -6.79 -6.49
CA GLY A 185 -11.26 -7.29 -7.05
C GLY A 185 -12.30 -7.67 -5.99
N ALA A 186 -12.11 -7.30 -4.72
CA ALA A 186 -13.13 -7.44 -3.70
C ALA A 186 -14.37 -6.64 -4.09
N HIS A 187 -15.58 -7.17 -3.85
CA HIS A 187 -16.85 -6.54 -4.22
C HIS A 187 -17.05 -6.22 -5.72
N ARG A 188 -16.18 -6.72 -6.61
CA ARG A 188 -16.37 -6.57 -8.05
C ARG A 188 -17.69 -7.22 -8.47
N ARG A 189 -18.36 -6.65 -9.47
CA ARG A 189 -19.49 -7.30 -10.14
C ARG A 189 -19.04 -8.61 -10.79
N GLY A 190 -19.63 -9.72 -10.39
CA GLY A 190 -19.28 -11.06 -10.87
C GLY A 190 -18.32 -11.78 -9.92
N LEU A 191 -17.43 -12.60 -10.47
CA LEU A 191 -16.50 -13.39 -9.68
C LEU A 191 -15.32 -12.51 -9.18
N SER A 192 -15.23 -12.35 -7.86
CA SER A 192 -14.09 -11.69 -7.22
C SER A 192 -12.79 -12.43 -7.57
N SER A 193 -11.84 -11.67 -8.11
CA SER A 193 -10.54 -12.17 -8.58
C SER A 193 -9.56 -11.02 -8.63
N SER A 194 -8.33 -11.27 -8.20
CA SER A 194 -7.29 -10.24 -8.23
C SER A 194 -6.61 -10.18 -9.59
N ARG A 195 -6.07 -9.00 -9.91
CA ARG A 195 -5.24 -8.79 -11.08
C ARG A 195 -4.22 -7.68 -10.80
N VAL A 196 -3.11 -7.71 -11.50
CA VAL A 196 -2.21 -6.56 -11.56
C VAL A 196 -2.49 -5.82 -12.86
N VAL A 197 -2.57 -4.50 -12.81
CA VAL A 197 -2.79 -3.66 -13.99
C VAL A 197 -1.75 -2.55 -14.05
N GLU A 198 -1.31 -2.24 -15.26
CA GLU A 198 -0.58 -1.03 -15.60
C GLU A 198 -1.50 -0.16 -16.46
N VAL A 199 -1.80 1.04 -15.98
CA VAL A 199 -2.66 2.01 -16.68
C VAL A 199 -1.83 3.21 -17.12
N ASP A 200 -2.10 3.70 -18.33
CA ASP A 200 -1.55 4.96 -18.85
C ASP A 200 -2.45 6.13 -18.44
N PRO A 201 -2.01 7.06 -17.57
CA PRO A 201 -2.80 8.22 -17.16
C PRO A 201 -3.15 9.19 -18.29
N ALA A 202 -2.44 9.16 -19.43
CA ALA A 202 -2.68 10.07 -20.55
C ALA A 202 -3.97 9.75 -21.31
N ASN A 203 -4.38 8.48 -21.35
CA ASN A 203 -5.56 8.01 -22.09
C ASN A 203 -6.46 7.06 -21.29
N ASN A 204 -6.09 6.71 -20.05
CA ASN A 204 -6.79 5.79 -19.15
C ASN A 204 -6.85 4.33 -19.65
N GLU A 205 -5.99 3.94 -20.59
CA GLU A 205 -5.93 2.57 -21.10
C GLU A 205 -5.11 1.67 -20.19
N ILE A 206 -5.60 0.45 -19.97
CA ILE A 206 -4.82 -0.62 -19.33
C ILE A 206 -3.87 -1.19 -20.38
N VAL A 207 -2.60 -0.81 -20.32
CA VAL A 207 -1.57 -1.18 -21.31
C VAL A 207 -0.92 -2.53 -21.02
N TRP A 208 -1.02 -3.02 -19.78
CA TRP A 208 -0.59 -4.35 -19.39
C TRP A 208 -1.43 -4.86 -18.21
N GLN A 209 -1.62 -6.18 -18.16
CA GLN A 209 -2.23 -6.83 -17.00
C GLN A 209 -1.71 -8.26 -16.80
N TYR A 210 -1.66 -8.67 -15.54
CA TYR A 210 -1.54 -10.06 -15.12
C TYR A 210 -2.82 -10.52 -14.43
N ARG A 211 -3.29 -11.72 -14.77
CA ARG A 211 -4.39 -12.44 -14.13
C ARG A 211 -3.97 -13.90 -13.95
N GLY A 212 -4.51 -14.57 -12.94
CA GLY A 212 -4.41 -16.03 -12.87
C GLY A 212 -5.04 -16.67 -14.12
N ASP A 213 -4.46 -17.77 -14.58
CA ASP A 213 -4.98 -18.54 -15.72
C ASP A 213 -6.44 -18.97 -15.47
N SER A 214 -6.68 -19.48 -14.26
CA SER A 214 -8.02 -19.51 -13.68
C SER A 214 -8.24 -18.25 -12.84
N LEU A 215 -9.38 -17.58 -13.00
CA LEU A 215 -9.67 -16.35 -12.24
C LEU A 215 -9.63 -16.55 -10.71
N VAL A 216 -9.86 -17.78 -10.24
CA VAL A 216 -9.82 -18.10 -8.81
C VAL A 216 -8.44 -18.53 -8.32
N SER A 217 -7.45 -18.70 -9.21
CA SER A 217 -6.09 -19.09 -8.81
C SER A 217 -5.25 -17.92 -8.30
N PHE A 218 -5.78 -16.69 -8.36
CA PHE A 218 -5.14 -15.51 -7.81
C PHE A 218 -6.23 -14.58 -7.24
N PHE A 219 -6.35 -14.56 -5.92
CA PHE A 219 -7.28 -13.69 -5.22
C PHE A 219 -6.83 -13.37 -3.80
N THR A 220 -6.53 -12.10 -3.55
CA THR A 220 -6.35 -11.54 -2.21
C THR A 220 -7.36 -10.41 -2.00
N HIS A 221 -8.29 -10.61 -1.07
CA HIS A 221 -9.40 -9.67 -0.83
C HIS A 221 -8.93 -8.29 -0.36
N PHE A 222 -7.81 -8.25 0.36
CA PHE A 222 -7.12 -7.04 0.79
C PHE A 222 -5.61 -7.32 0.87
N THR A 223 -4.82 -6.28 1.18
CA THR A 223 -3.35 -6.34 1.25
C THR A 223 -2.71 -6.85 -0.04
N GLY A 224 -1.40 -7.05 -0.03
CA GLY A 224 -0.63 -7.40 -1.21
C GLY A 224 -0.05 -6.18 -1.92
N GLY A 225 0.50 -6.44 -3.10
CA GLY A 225 1.12 -5.42 -3.92
C GLY A 225 1.72 -5.98 -5.20
N ALA A 226 2.22 -5.08 -6.04
CA ALA A 226 2.95 -5.40 -7.25
C ALA A 226 4.11 -4.42 -7.42
N GLU A 227 5.27 -4.93 -7.78
CA GLU A 227 6.50 -4.15 -7.97
C GLU A 227 7.13 -4.51 -9.32
N ARG A 228 7.25 -3.52 -10.21
CA ARG A 228 8.01 -3.68 -11.45
C ARG A 228 9.50 -3.71 -11.12
N LEU A 229 10.18 -4.78 -11.51
CA LEU A 229 11.60 -5.01 -11.29
C LEU A 229 12.46 -4.43 -12.44
N PRO A 230 13.76 -4.15 -12.21
CA PRO A 230 14.65 -3.60 -13.25
C PRO A 230 14.81 -4.47 -14.51
N ASN A 231 14.63 -5.80 -14.40
CA ASN A 231 14.64 -6.73 -15.52
C ASN A 231 13.33 -6.72 -16.33
N GLY A 232 12.36 -5.87 -15.96
CA GLY A 232 11.04 -5.78 -16.59
C GLY A 232 10.01 -6.78 -16.05
N HIS A 233 10.41 -7.72 -15.19
CA HIS A 233 9.47 -8.62 -14.52
C HIS A 233 8.65 -7.87 -13.47
N THR A 234 7.58 -8.50 -12.98
CA THR A 234 6.76 -7.96 -11.90
C THR A 234 6.74 -8.95 -10.74
N LEU A 235 7.20 -8.51 -9.57
CA LEU A 235 6.98 -9.24 -8.31
C LEU A 235 5.57 -8.94 -7.82
N ILE A 236 4.84 -9.98 -7.46
CA ILE A 236 3.45 -9.89 -7.00
C ILE A 236 3.36 -10.53 -5.62
N THR A 237 2.66 -9.86 -4.70
CA THR A 237 2.32 -10.37 -3.36
C THR A 237 0.82 -10.66 -3.30
N GLU A 238 0.45 -11.93 -3.24
CA GLU A 238 -0.90 -12.37 -2.88
C GLU A 238 -1.03 -12.38 -1.35
N GLY A 239 -1.42 -11.24 -0.80
CA GLY A 239 -1.21 -10.95 0.61
C GLY A 239 -1.87 -11.94 1.58
N MET A 240 -3.13 -12.29 1.37
CA MET A 240 -3.85 -13.20 2.27
C MET A 240 -3.37 -14.65 2.19
N ALA A 241 -2.87 -15.09 1.04
CA ALA A 241 -2.35 -16.44 0.84
C ALA A 241 -0.86 -16.57 1.23
N GLY A 242 -0.19 -15.44 1.51
CA GLY A 242 1.24 -15.41 1.80
C GLY A 242 2.11 -15.85 0.62
N GLN A 243 1.55 -15.88 -0.60
CA GLN A 243 2.27 -16.26 -1.82
C GLN A 243 2.91 -15.02 -2.43
N LEU A 244 4.16 -15.17 -2.83
CA LEU A 244 4.97 -14.22 -3.59
C LEU A 244 5.34 -14.90 -4.89
N PHE A 245 5.20 -14.23 -6.01
CA PHE A 245 5.60 -14.79 -7.30
C PHE A 245 6.06 -13.70 -8.25
N GLU A 246 6.96 -14.07 -9.17
CA GLU A 246 7.51 -13.16 -10.17
C GLU A 246 7.02 -13.58 -11.56
N VAL A 247 6.52 -12.60 -12.32
CA VAL A 247 6.02 -12.83 -13.68
C VAL A 247 6.82 -12.05 -14.70
N THR A 248 7.07 -12.67 -15.85
CA THR A 248 7.63 -12.00 -17.03
C THR A 248 6.61 -11.02 -17.64
N PRO A 249 7.03 -10.08 -18.50
CA PRO A 249 6.09 -9.24 -19.27
C PRO A 249 5.06 -10.03 -20.08
N SER A 250 5.40 -11.25 -20.49
CA SER A 250 4.50 -12.20 -21.17
C SER A 250 3.65 -13.05 -20.23
N ASN A 251 3.52 -12.67 -18.95
CA ASN A 251 2.68 -13.32 -17.93
C ASN A 251 3.10 -14.74 -17.55
N GLN A 252 4.36 -15.12 -17.76
CA GLN A 252 4.87 -16.41 -17.28
C GLN A 252 5.41 -16.25 -15.86
N ILE A 253 4.94 -17.08 -14.93
CA ILE A 253 5.53 -17.20 -13.60
C ILE A 253 6.91 -17.85 -13.73
N VAL A 254 7.94 -17.18 -13.22
CA VAL A 254 9.35 -17.64 -13.27
C VAL A 254 9.96 -17.88 -11.90
N TRP A 255 9.28 -17.47 -10.84
CA TRP A 255 9.67 -17.74 -9.46
C TRP A 255 8.43 -17.66 -8.57
N GLU A 256 8.42 -18.48 -7.52
CA GLU A 256 7.34 -18.52 -6.54
C GLU A 256 7.89 -18.85 -5.15
N TYR A 257 7.22 -18.31 -4.14
CA TYR A 257 7.48 -18.56 -2.73
C TYR A 257 6.19 -18.46 -1.92
N ILE A 258 5.97 -19.40 -1.00
CA ILE A 258 4.85 -19.34 -0.06
C ILE A 258 5.44 -19.16 1.33
N SER A 259 5.02 -18.12 2.05
CA SER A 259 5.44 -17.86 3.42
C SER A 259 5.15 -19.08 4.31
N PRO A 260 6.15 -19.68 4.98
CA PRO A 260 5.95 -20.81 5.87
C PRO A 260 5.54 -20.38 7.29
N PHE A 261 5.47 -19.06 7.56
CA PHE A 261 5.23 -18.52 8.89
C PHE A 261 3.75 -18.32 9.14
N LEU A 262 3.17 -19.16 10.01
CA LEU A 262 1.77 -19.05 10.42
C LEU A 262 1.62 -18.17 11.66
N ALA A 263 0.66 -17.25 11.60
CA ALA A 263 0.24 -16.44 12.73
C ALA A 263 -1.29 -16.47 12.86
N ARG A 264 -1.78 -16.42 14.11
CA ARG A 264 -3.22 -16.29 14.37
C ARG A 264 -3.58 -14.82 14.44
N ASN A 265 -4.57 -14.41 13.67
CA ASN A 265 -5.17 -13.07 13.70
C ASN A 265 -6.70 -13.17 13.67
N GLN A 266 -7.38 -12.03 13.52
CA GLN A 266 -8.84 -11.96 13.45
C GLN A 266 -9.46 -12.79 12.29
N HIS A 267 -8.67 -13.15 11.28
CA HIS A 267 -9.07 -13.99 10.14
C HIS A 267 -8.67 -15.47 10.32
N GLY A 268 -8.26 -15.87 11.52
CA GLY A 268 -7.85 -17.24 11.83
C GLY A 268 -6.34 -17.46 11.75
N LEU A 269 -5.92 -18.72 11.61
CA LEU A 269 -4.52 -19.10 11.44
C LEU A 269 -4.18 -19.02 9.94
N ASN A 270 -3.27 -18.12 9.56
CA ASN A 270 -2.85 -17.93 8.17
C ASN A 270 -1.38 -17.50 8.10
N ASN A 271 -0.81 -17.52 6.91
CA ASN A 271 0.56 -17.12 6.59
C ASN A 271 0.61 -15.77 5.85
N GLY A 272 -0.39 -14.91 6.07
CA GLY A 272 -0.57 -13.69 5.31
C GLY A 272 0.65 -12.78 5.36
N VAL A 273 1.03 -12.25 4.19
CA VAL A 273 2.11 -11.28 4.02
C VAL A 273 1.50 -9.94 3.60
N PHE A 274 1.88 -8.86 4.27
CA PHE A 274 1.32 -7.55 3.94
C PHE A 274 1.78 -7.07 2.55
N ARG A 275 3.10 -7.09 2.32
CA ARG A 275 3.80 -6.71 1.08
C ARG A 275 5.19 -7.34 1.06
N ALA A 276 5.72 -7.65 -0.11
CA ALA A 276 7.12 -7.99 -0.31
C ALA A 276 7.80 -6.99 -1.25
N HIS A 277 9.12 -6.88 -1.10
CA HIS A 277 10.01 -6.11 -1.95
C HIS A 277 11.18 -6.99 -2.36
N ARG A 278 11.71 -6.79 -3.57
CA ARG A 278 12.89 -7.53 -4.05
C ARG A 278 14.05 -6.61 -4.33
N TYR A 279 15.17 -6.90 -3.68
CA TYR A 279 16.42 -6.18 -3.85
C TYR A 279 17.38 -7.00 -4.69
N GLY A 280 17.88 -6.42 -5.78
CA GLY A 280 18.95 -7.01 -6.58
C GLY A 280 20.29 -7.04 -5.82
N PRO A 281 21.24 -7.90 -6.23
CA PRO A 281 22.56 -7.98 -5.58
C PRO A 281 23.38 -6.69 -5.70
N ASP A 282 23.05 -5.85 -6.67
CA ASP A 282 23.63 -4.54 -6.95
C ASP A 282 22.91 -3.38 -6.23
N HIS A 283 21.87 -3.67 -5.45
CA HIS A 283 21.12 -2.63 -4.75
C HIS A 283 22.03 -1.84 -3.79
N PRO A 284 22.02 -0.49 -3.79
CA PRO A 284 22.95 0.33 -3.00
C PRO A 284 23.02 0.01 -1.51
N ALA A 285 21.90 -0.43 -0.92
CA ALA A 285 21.81 -0.90 0.46
C ALA A 285 22.83 -2.00 0.82
N LEU A 286 23.23 -2.80 -0.17
CA LEU A 286 24.08 -3.98 -0.02
C LEU A 286 25.56 -3.65 -0.34
N SER A 287 25.86 -2.43 -0.78
CA SER A 287 27.22 -2.03 -1.15
C SER A 287 28.18 -2.18 0.03
N GLY A 288 29.31 -2.87 -0.20
CA GLY A 288 30.31 -3.16 0.83
C GLY A 288 29.89 -4.19 1.88
N ARG A 289 28.69 -4.79 1.77
CA ARG A 289 28.21 -5.83 2.69
C ARG A 289 28.58 -7.22 2.17
N GLN A 290 29.00 -8.10 3.08
CA GLN A 290 29.27 -9.50 2.76
C GLN A 290 28.01 -10.34 2.95
N LEU A 291 27.38 -10.72 1.83
CA LEU A 291 26.20 -11.59 1.82
C LEU A 291 26.63 -13.05 1.71
N ASP A 292 27.01 -13.66 2.84
CA ASP A 292 27.37 -15.08 2.91
C ASP A 292 26.13 -15.92 3.31
N PRO A 293 25.52 -16.67 2.37
CA PRO A 293 24.33 -17.47 2.66
C PRO A 293 24.58 -18.60 3.65
N SER A 294 25.83 -19.01 3.88
CA SER A 294 26.17 -20.05 4.84
C SER A 294 25.97 -19.61 6.29
N ARG A 295 26.08 -18.30 6.58
CA ARG A 295 25.81 -17.73 7.91
C ARG A 295 24.40 -18.02 8.41
N HIS A 296 23.46 -18.19 7.48
CA HIS A 296 22.06 -18.52 7.74
C HIS A 296 21.64 -19.84 7.08
N GLY A 297 22.59 -20.76 6.83
CA GLY A 297 22.35 -21.97 6.04
C GLY A 297 21.18 -22.84 6.53
N ASN A 298 20.95 -22.91 7.85
CA ASN A 298 19.81 -23.64 8.40
C ASN A 298 18.48 -22.95 8.08
N LEU A 299 18.40 -21.62 8.23
CA LEU A 299 17.20 -20.85 7.89
C LEU A 299 16.93 -20.92 6.39
N ASN A 300 17.96 -20.77 5.56
CA ASN A 300 17.83 -20.86 4.11
C ASN A 300 17.37 -22.25 3.64
N ARG A 301 17.81 -23.32 4.32
CA ARG A 301 17.34 -24.69 4.03
C ARG A 301 15.88 -24.91 4.42
N LEU A 302 15.43 -24.32 5.53
CA LEU A 302 14.08 -24.49 6.05
C LEU A 302 13.05 -23.59 5.36
N TYR A 303 13.46 -22.38 5.00
CA TYR A 303 12.55 -21.29 4.61
C TYR A 303 12.92 -20.61 3.30
N GLY A 304 13.96 -21.05 2.59
CA GLY A 304 14.29 -20.57 1.26
C GLY A 304 13.36 -21.16 0.19
N SER A 305 13.26 -20.51 -0.96
CA SER A 305 12.62 -21.11 -2.13
C SER A 305 13.46 -22.29 -2.61
N SER A 306 12.83 -23.46 -2.78
CA SER A 306 13.42 -24.53 -3.58
C SER A 306 13.51 -24.05 -5.03
N LEU A 307 14.73 -23.86 -5.53
CA LEU A 307 15.00 -23.67 -6.96
C LEU A 307 14.60 -24.92 -7.74
#